data_AF-A0A813IVE4-F1
#
_entry.id   AF-A0A813IVE4-F1
#
_cell.length_a   1.000
_cell.length_b   1.000
_cell.length_c   1.000
_cell.angle_alpha   90.00
_cell.angle_beta   90.00
_cell.angle_gamma   90.00
#
_symmetry.space_group_name_H-M   'P 1'
#
loop_
_entity.id
_entity.type
_entity.pdbx_description
1 polymer ?
#
loop_
_entity_poly.entity_id
_entity_poly.type
_entity_poly.pdbx_seq_one_letter_code
_entity_poly.pdbx_strand_id
1 'polypeptide(L)'
;AVQDDAIGWVTLAGNQGTPFLEPGGNFYTCVKETLLTDGLSVQDSKTVRRIAKGEVIEVLEFQKKDASADVKRIKGKAKLDGASGWITVSSNAGTSFLEPC
;
A
#
# COMPACT_ATOMS: atom_id res chain seq x y z
N ALA A 1 11.05 -1.04 -41.86
CA ALA A 1 10.86 -1.64 -40.53
C ALA A 1 11.10 -0.53 -39.52
N VAL A 2 10.02 0.07 -39.02
CA VAL A 2 10.07 1.12 -37.99
C VAL A 2 9.30 0.58 -36.79
N GLN A 3 9.92 0.74 -35.64
CA GLN A 3 9.64 0.10 -34.37
C GLN A 3 8.38 0.73 -33.76
N ASP A 4 7.38 -0.10 -33.44
CA ASP A 4 6.11 0.36 -32.85
C ASP A 4 6.33 1.05 -31.49
N ASP A 5 5.94 2.31 -31.46
CA ASP A 5 5.84 3.17 -30.28
C ASP A 5 4.64 2.70 -29.45
N ALA A 6 4.90 1.87 -28.44
CA ALA A 6 3.87 1.37 -27.54
C ALA A 6 3.40 2.49 -26.60
N ILE A 7 2.48 3.32 -27.10
CA ILE A 7 1.71 4.28 -26.32
C ILE A 7 0.73 3.50 -25.42
N GLY A 8 1.07 3.37 -24.15
CA GLY A 8 0.17 2.83 -23.12
C GLY A 8 -0.88 3.87 -22.73
N TRP A 9 -2.13 3.66 -23.13
CA TRP A 9 -3.24 4.47 -22.66
C TRP A 9 -3.53 4.14 -21.19
N VAL A 10 -3.23 5.06 -20.28
CA VAL A 10 -3.73 4.98 -18.90
C VAL A 10 -5.17 5.47 -18.91
N THR A 11 -6.12 4.55 -18.81
CA THR A 11 -7.53 4.90 -18.60
C THR A 11 -7.69 5.51 -17.21
N LEU A 12 -7.88 6.83 -17.14
CA LEU A 12 -8.32 7.57 -15.94
C LEU A 12 -9.80 7.27 -15.63
N ALA A 13 -10.18 6.00 -15.50
CA ALA A 13 -11.45 5.53 -14.95
C ALA A 13 -11.53 4.01 -15.10
N GLY A 14 -10.93 3.28 -14.17
CA GLY A 14 -11.33 1.90 -13.93
C GLY A 14 -12.75 1.90 -13.35
N ASN A 15 -13.65 1.12 -13.94
CA ASN A 15 -15.05 0.90 -13.53
C ASN A 15 -15.21 0.19 -12.16
N GLN A 16 -14.28 0.41 -11.23
CA GLN A 16 -14.37 0.02 -9.83
C GLN A 16 -13.85 1.17 -8.96
N GLY A 17 -14.61 2.27 -8.92
CA GLY A 17 -14.83 3.13 -7.74
C GLY A 17 -13.70 3.46 -6.76
N THR A 18 -12.43 3.42 -7.11
CA THR A 18 -11.35 3.97 -6.27
C THR A 18 -10.77 5.21 -6.95
N PRO A 19 -10.89 6.40 -6.33
CA PRO A 19 -10.33 7.63 -6.88
C PRO A 19 -8.83 7.41 -7.09
N PHE A 20 -8.39 7.53 -8.34
CA PHE A 20 -7.07 7.02 -8.74
C PHE A 20 -5.95 8.04 -8.55
N LEU A 21 -6.25 9.33 -8.32
CA LEU A 21 -5.27 10.38 -8.02
C LEU A 21 -5.99 11.52 -7.29
N GLU A 22 -5.78 11.67 -5.98
CA GLU A 22 -6.11 12.91 -5.27
C GLU A 22 -4.89 13.85 -5.30
N PRO A 23 -5.06 15.17 -5.53
CA PRO A 23 -3.99 16.13 -5.41
C PRO A 23 -3.58 16.29 -3.94
N GLY A 24 -2.55 15.54 -3.55
CA GLY A 24 -2.01 15.47 -2.19
C GLY A 24 -1.36 14.10 -2.05
N GLY A 25 -0.03 14.05 -2.12
CA GLY A 25 0.73 12.82 -2.39
C GLY A 25 0.27 11.61 -1.57
N ASN A 26 0.37 10.41 -2.16
CA ASN A 26 -0.12 9.17 -1.54
C ASN A 26 0.74 8.78 -0.32
N PHE A 27 0.57 9.48 0.80
CA PHE A 27 1.29 9.26 2.05
C PHE A 27 0.33 8.82 3.14
N TYR A 28 0.75 7.81 3.90
CA TYR A 28 0.05 7.35 5.07
C TYR A 28 0.95 7.48 6.29
N THR A 29 0.38 7.90 7.42
CA THR A 29 1.06 7.87 8.72
C THR A 29 0.64 6.63 9.48
N CYS A 30 1.62 5.94 10.04
CA CYS A 30 1.39 4.84 10.95
C CYS A 30 0.84 5.37 12.28
N VAL A 31 -0.44 5.13 12.56
CA VAL A 31 -1.08 5.54 13.82
C VAL A 31 -0.95 4.50 14.92
N LYS A 32 -0.69 3.25 14.52
CA LYS A 32 -0.46 2.11 15.41
C LYS A 32 0.60 1.19 14.82
N GLU A 33 1.51 0.75 15.68
CA GLU A 33 2.60 -0.15 15.29
C GLU A 33 2.09 -1.35 14.46
N THR A 34 2.75 -1.59 13.34
CA THR A 34 2.36 -2.63 12.37
C THR A 34 3.59 -3.24 11.71
N LEU A 35 3.40 -4.31 10.93
CA LEU A 35 4.45 -5.04 10.26
C LEU A 35 4.51 -4.71 8.77
N LEU A 36 5.73 -4.51 8.29
CA LEU A 36 6.07 -4.48 6.88
C LEU A 36 6.45 -5.90 6.46
N THR A 37 5.76 -6.46 5.47
CA THR A 37 6.06 -7.80 4.94
C THR A 37 6.50 -7.76 3.49
N ASP A 38 7.24 -8.78 3.03
CA ASP A 38 7.74 -8.85 1.65
C ASP A 38 6.64 -9.23 0.63
N GLY A 39 5.55 -9.85 1.08
CA GLY A 39 4.39 -10.22 0.26
C GLY A 39 3.04 -9.75 0.81
N LEU A 40 2.00 -9.90 -0.03
CA LEU A 40 0.63 -9.47 0.27
C LEU A 40 -0.03 -10.35 1.35
N SER A 41 0.20 -11.66 1.33
CA SER A 41 -0.40 -12.60 2.29
C SER A 41 0.23 -12.41 3.67
N VAL A 42 -0.55 -12.06 4.69
CA VAL A 42 -0.06 -11.99 6.08
C VAL A 42 0.45 -13.36 6.55
N GLN A 43 -0.14 -14.45 6.04
CA GLN A 43 0.22 -15.81 6.44
C GLN A 43 1.49 -16.33 5.75
N ASP A 44 1.70 -15.99 4.48
CA ASP A 44 2.78 -16.56 3.66
C ASP A 44 4.00 -15.64 3.51
N SER A 45 3.95 -14.44 4.06
CA SER A 45 4.99 -13.42 3.89
C SER A 45 5.91 -13.31 5.09
N LYS A 46 7.17 -12.96 4.83
CA LYS A 46 8.16 -12.70 5.88
C LYS A 46 8.04 -11.25 6.33
N THR A 47 8.24 -11.05 7.63
CA THR A 47 8.38 -9.69 8.17
C THR A 47 9.72 -9.12 7.73
N VAL A 48 9.68 -8.02 6.98
CA VAL A 48 10.85 -7.21 6.62
C VAL A 48 11.30 -6.42 7.84
N ARG A 49 10.37 -5.67 8.43
CA ARG A 49 10.56 -4.95 9.70
C ARG A 49 9.24 -4.50 10.31
N ARG A 50 9.34 -3.88 11.47
CA ARG A 50 8.23 -3.22 12.16
C ARG A 50 8.19 -1.74 11.79
N ILE A 51 6.99 -1.20 11.57
CA ILE A 51 6.72 0.22 11.34
C ILE A 51 6.19 0.80 12.65
N ALA A 52 6.92 1.74 13.25
CA ALA A 52 6.53 2.41 14.48
C ALA A 52 5.44 3.46 14.24
N LYS A 53 4.70 3.78 15.31
CA LYS A 53 3.75 4.90 15.29
C LYS A 53 4.47 6.21 14.94
N GLY A 54 3.88 7.01 14.06
CA GLY A 54 4.42 8.27 13.55
C GLY A 54 5.28 8.12 12.29
N GLU A 55 5.61 6.90 11.86
CA GLU A 55 6.32 6.71 10.60
C GLU A 55 5.43 7.01 9.39
N VAL A 56 6.03 7.62 8.37
CA VAL A 56 5.37 7.96 7.11
C VAL A 56 5.70 6.93 6.04
N ILE A 57 4.66 6.44 5.36
CA ILE A 57 4.71 5.46 4.29
C ILE A 57 4.25 6.12 2.99
N GLU A 58 5.09 6.05 1.96
CA GLU A 58 4.75 6.43 0.59
C GLU A 58 4.09 5.24 -0.12
N VAL A 59 2.87 5.40 -0.61
CA VAL A 59 2.12 4.33 -1.28
C VAL A 59 2.69 4.09 -2.67
N LEU A 60 3.11 2.84 -2.91
CA LEU A 60 3.55 2.33 -4.20
C LEU A 60 2.42 1.56 -4.91
N GLU A 61 1.64 0.79 -4.15
CA GLU A 61 0.43 0.13 -4.63
C GLU A 61 -0.71 0.38 -3.63
N PHE A 62 -1.86 0.81 -4.14
CA PHE A 62 -3.06 1.05 -3.35
C PHE A 62 -3.65 -0.23 -2.75
N GLN A 63 -4.76 -0.08 -2.02
CA GLN A 63 -5.39 -1.15 -1.27
C GLN A 63 -5.61 -2.42 -2.12
N LYS A 64 -5.00 -3.52 -1.71
CA LYS A 64 -5.33 -4.88 -2.13
C LYS A 64 -5.86 -5.65 -0.94
N LYS A 65 -6.83 -6.51 -1.21
CA LYS A 65 -7.38 -7.43 -0.23
C LYS A 65 -6.47 -8.63 -0.11
N ASP A 66 -6.03 -8.91 1.11
CA ASP A 66 -5.38 -10.17 1.44
C ASP A 66 -6.46 -11.21 1.74
N ALA A 67 -6.58 -12.22 0.87
CA ALA A 67 -7.56 -13.29 1.00
C ALA A 67 -7.27 -14.23 2.19
N SER A 68 -6.01 -14.29 2.67
CA SER A 68 -5.61 -15.16 3.77
C SER A 68 -6.11 -14.67 5.13
N ALA A 69 -6.15 -13.35 5.32
CA ALA A 69 -6.50 -12.69 6.58
C ALA A 69 -7.72 -11.78 6.50
N ASP A 70 -8.34 -11.64 5.32
CA ASP A 70 -9.48 -10.76 5.06
C ASP A 70 -9.20 -9.28 5.46
N VAL A 71 -7.97 -8.82 5.22
CA VAL A 71 -7.52 -7.45 5.55
C VAL A 71 -7.17 -6.64 4.32
N LYS A 72 -7.21 -5.31 4.46
CA LYS A 72 -6.79 -4.37 3.43
C LYS A 72 -5.32 -4.00 3.63
N ARG A 73 -4.53 -4.15 2.58
CA ARG A 73 -3.09 -3.88 2.61
C ARG A 73 -2.70 -2.95 1.48
N ILE A 74 -1.74 -2.09 1.74
CA ILE A 74 -1.07 -1.30 0.72
C ILE A 74 0.36 -1.78 0.57
N LYS A 75 0.95 -1.57 -0.60
CA LYS A 75 2.40 -1.65 -0.74
C LYS A 75 2.94 -0.25 -0.61
N GLY A 76 3.94 -0.08 0.24
CA GLY A 76 4.53 1.22 0.46
C GLY A 76 6.02 1.16 0.74
N LYS A 77 6.66 2.32 0.62
CA LYS A 77 8.04 2.56 1.02
C LYS A 77 8.04 3.43 2.25
N ALA A 78 8.66 2.96 3.31
CA ALA A 78 8.82 3.76 4.52
C ALA A 78 9.83 4.88 4.27
N LYS A 79 9.47 6.12 4.65
CA LYS A 79 10.34 7.29 4.46
C LYS A 79 11.53 7.32 5.40
N LEU A 80 11.42 6.64 6.55
CA LEU A 80 12.46 6.61 7.58
C LEU A 80 13.76 5.94 7.09
N ASP A 81 13.64 4.79 6.43
CA ASP A 81 14.78 3.93 6.07
C ASP A 81 14.75 3.44 4.61
N GLY A 82 13.69 3.76 3.86
CA GLY A 82 13.52 3.34 2.49
C GLY A 82 13.09 1.89 2.31
N ALA A 83 12.79 1.16 3.38
CA ALA A 83 12.29 -0.22 3.29
C ALA A 83 10.93 -0.26 2.61
N SER A 84 10.74 -1.20 1.69
CA SER A 84 9.50 -1.36 0.93
C SER A 84 8.86 -2.73 1.17
N GLY A 85 7.54 -2.76 1.18
CA GLY A 85 6.78 -3.98 1.42
C GLY A 85 5.29 -3.71 1.57
N TRP A 86 4.56 -4.72 2.04
CA TRP A 86 3.13 -4.68 2.29
C TRP A 86 2.85 -4.34 3.75
N ILE A 87 1.96 -3.38 3.97
CA ILE A 87 1.51 -2.95 5.30
C ILE A 87 -0.01 -3.04 5.36
N THR A 88 -0.53 -3.51 6.49
CA THR A 88 -1.97 -3.53 6.75
C THR A 88 -2.46 -2.12 7.06
N VAL A 89 -3.47 -1.64 6.32
CA VAL A 89 -4.09 -0.33 6.56
C VAL A 89 -5.04 -0.42 7.74
N SER A 90 -5.90 -1.43 7.75
CA SER A 90 -6.85 -1.71 8.82
C SER A 90 -7.09 -3.22 8.95
N SER A 91 -7.29 -3.67 10.19
CA SER A 91 -7.70 -5.06 10.48
C SER A 91 -9.18 -5.28 10.14
N ASN A 92 -9.58 -6.53 9.97
CA ASN A 92 -10.98 -6.96 9.92
C ASN A 92 -11.80 -6.52 11.16
N ALA A 93 -11.17 -6.38 12.32
CA ALA A 93 -11.79 -5.91 13.57
C ALA A 93 -11.95 -4.37 13.66
N GLY A 94 -11.73 -3.64 12.56
CA GLY A 94 -11.93 -2.18 12.51
C GLY A 94 -10.81 -1.32 13.10
N THR A 95 -9.69 -1.92 13.56
CA THR A 95 -8.51 -1.16 14.01
C THR A 95 -7.76 -0.60 12.80
N SER A 96 -7.59 0.72 12.76
CA SER A 96 -6.71 1.42 11.80
C SER A 96 -5.24 1.37 12.27
N PHE A 97 -4.34 1.04 11.36
CA PHE A 97 -2.89 1.09 11.56
C PHE A 97 -2.25 2.21 10.75
N LEU A 98 -2.82 2.50 9.58
CA LEU A 98 -2.38 3.58 8.70
C LEU A 98 -3.54 4.55 8.44
N GLU A 99 -3.26 5.84 8.50
CA GLU A 99 -4.20 6.90 8.14
C GLU A 99 -3.61 7.80 7.05
N PRO A 100 -4.42 8.29 6.10
CA PRO A 100 -3.95 9.25 5.09
C PRO A 100 -3.46 10.53 5.77
N CYS A 101 -2.40 11.14 5.20
CA CYS A 101 -1.84 12.41 5.67
C CYS A 101 -2.63 13.61 5.17
#